data_AF-A0ABC8UE38-F1
#
_entry.id   AF-A0ABC8UE38-F1
#
_cell.length_a   1.000
_cell.length_b   1.000
_cell.length_c   1.000
_cell.angle_alpha   90.00
_cell.angle_beta   90.00
_cell.angle_gamma   90.00
#
_symmetry.space_group_name_H-M   'P 1'
#
loop_
_entity.id
_entity.type
_entity.pdbx_description
1 polymer ?
#
loop_
_entity_poly.entity_id
_entity_poly.type
_entity_poly.pdbx_seq_one_letter_code
_entity_poly.pdbx_strand_id
1 'polypeptide(L)'
;MSESNLRNLLLYGLFSIIGITFLKKAYPPFSPFFFQSSVKELKSCLERSLLLDSEDRIRRDLFDLLQNIVLIRDPEDARKFFPRFNLEDTSSFKDLDEHSKSVLKRLYYDYYFHRQEVLWRQNALKTLPVLLNSSDMLACGEDLGLIPSCVHPVMQELGLIGLRIQRMPSEPGLEFGIPSQYSYMT
;
A
#
# COMPACT_ATOMS: atom_id res chain seq x y z
N MET A 1 16.08 5.06 26.76
CA MET A 1 14.74 4.94 26.14
C MET A 1 13.75 4.69 27.28
N SER A 2 12.87 5.64 27.60
CA SER A 2 12.05 5.61 28.84
C SER A 2 10.98 4.53 28.81
N GLU A 3 10.64 3.94 29.96
CA GLU A 3 9.58 2.93 30.14
C GLU A 3 8.21 3.33 29.55
N SER A 4 7.97 4.63 29.38
CA SER A 4 6.77 5.17 28.73
C SER A 4 6.66 4.80 27.25
N ASN A 5 7.77 4.70 26.51
CA ASN A 5 7.75 4.30 25.09
C ASN A 5 7.50 2.81 24.89
N LEU A 6 7.96 1.96 25.83
CA LEU A 6 7.71 0.52 25.79
C LEU A 6 6.24 0.19 26.10
N ARG A 7 5.63 0.93 27.03
CA ARG A 7 4.20 0.81 27.35
C ARG A 7 3.31 1.23 26.18
N ASN A 8 3.69 2.29 25.44
CA ASN A 8 2.99 2.67 24.22
C ASN A 8 3.12 1.59 23.14
N LEU A 9 4.31 1.01 22.94
CA LEU A 9 4.52 -0.10 21.98
C LEU A 9 3.68 -1.34 22.32
N LEU A 10 3.56 -1.68 23.61
CA LEU A 10 2.71 -2.77 24.10
C LEU A 10 1.21 -2.46 23.95
N LEU A 11 0.80 -1.20 24.16
CA LEU A 11 -0.56 -0.74 23.90
C LEU A 11 -0.89 -0.85 22.40
N TYR A 12 -0.04 -0.37 21.49
CA TYR A 12 -0.23 -0.55 20.05
C TYR A 12 -0.26 -2.03 19.62
N GLY A 13 0.55 -2.89 20.27
CA GLY A 13 0.48 -4.35 20.10
C GLY A 13 -0.83 -4.97 20.60
N LEU A 14 -1.38 -4.49 21.73
CA LEU A 14 -2.70 -4.86 22.24
C LEU A 14 -3.85 -4.34 21.36
N PHE A 15 -3.68 -3.23 20.65
CA PHE A 15 -4.70 -2.67 19.75
C PHE A 15 -4.82 -3.40 18.40
N SER A 16 -3.80 -4.15 17.99
CA SER A 16 -3.89 -5.12 16.88
C SER A 16 -4.87 -6.27 17.20
N ILE A 17 -4.94 -6.68 18.48
CA ILE A 17 -5.85 -7.73 18.98
C ILE A 17 -7.33 -7.35 18.79
N ILE A 18 -7.66 -6.07 18.92
CA ILE A 18 -9.05 -5.59 18.79
C ILE A 18 -9.54 -5.67 17.33
N GLY A 19 -8.66 -5.47 16.33
CA GLY A 19 -9.03 -5.59 14.91
C GLY A 19 -9.35 -7.02 14.49
N ILE A 20 -8.62 -7.99 15.06
CA ILE A 20 -8.81 -9.42 14.84
C ILE A 20 -10.13 -9.92 15.47
N THR A 21 -10.53 -9.31 16.60
CA THR A 21 -11.82 -9.63 17.26
C THR A 21 -13.02 -9.21 16.40
N PHE A 22 -12.89 -8.15 15.59
CA PHE A 22 -13.92 -7.70 14.65
C PHE A 22 -14.01 -8.60 13.41
N LEU A 23 -12.89 -9.02 12.82
CA LEU A 23 -12.89 -9.97 11.70
C LEU A 23 -13.57 -11.30 12.08
N LYS A 24 -13.36 -11.78 13.31
CA LYS A 24 -14.08 -12.94 13.88
C LYS A 24 -15.60 -12.73 14.00
N LYS A 25 -16.05 -11.51 14.22
CA LYS A 25 -17.48 -11.18 14.46
C LYS A 25 -18.24 -10.84 13.18
N ALA A 26 -17.57 -10.29 12.18
CA ALA A 26 -18.14 -9.99 10.87
C ALA A 26 -18.05 -11.18 9.88
N TYR A 27 -17.03 -12.05 10.03
CA TYR A 27 -16.81 -13.22 9.16
C TYR A 27 -16.41 -14.45 10.03
N PRO A 28 -17.36 -15.35 10.35
CA PRO A 28 -17.19 -16.36 11.40
C PRO A 28 -16.20 -17.53 11.17
N PRO A 29 -15.61 -17.82 9.98
CA PRO A 29 -14.63 -18.92 9.89
C PRO A 29 -13.20 -18.52 10.32
N PHE A 30 -12.95 -17.26 10.72
CA PHE A 30 -11.60 -16.79 11.06
C PHE A 30 -11.10 -17.35 12.42
N SER A 31 -10.23 -18.35 12.35
CA SER A 31 -9.60 -19.03 13.49
C SER A 31 -8.41 -18.22 14.10
N PRO A 32 -7.90 -18.56 15.30
CA PRO A 32 -7.05 -17.70 16.12
C PRO A 32 -5.54 -17.66 15.74
N PHE A 33 -5.17 -17.93 14.50
CA PHE A 33 -3.75 -18.09 14.09
C PHE A 33 -2.96 -16.78 13.98
N PHE A 34 -3.63 -15.62 13.97
CA PHE A 34 -3.06 -14.31 13.63
C PHE A 34 -2.00 -13.75 14.59
N PHE A 35 -1.81 -14.31 15.78
CA PHE A 35 -0.94 -13.73 16.82
C PHE A 35 0.33 -14.54 17.12
N GLN A 36 0.47 -15.75 16.57
CA GLN A 36 1.59 -16.62 16.91
C GLN A 36 2.90 -16.24 16.20
N SER A 37 2.84 -15.69 14.98
CA SER A 37 4.04 -15.30 14.22
C SER A 37 4.72 -14.07 14.81
N SER A 38 3.98 -12.98 15.08
CA SER A 38 4.57 -11.73 15.57
C SER A 38 5.23 -11.86 16.95
N VAL A 39 4.69 -12.68 17.86
CA VAL A 39 5.31 -12.91 19.19
C VAL A 39 6.56 -13.78 19.10
N LYS A 40 6.60 -14.76 18.19
CA LYS A 40 7.80 -15.57 17.91
C LYS A 40 8.90 -14.73 17.26
N GLU A 41 8.54 -13.90 16.30
CA GLU A 41 9.46 -12.97 15.61
C GLU A 41 10.02 -11.94 16.60
N LEU A 42 9.19 -11.39 17.49
CA LEU A 42 9.62 -10.43 18.52
C LEU A 42 10.55 -11.08 19.55
N LYS A 43 10.25 -12.32 19.99
CA LYS A 43 11.16 -13.11 20.84
C LYS A 43 12.48 -13.41 20.14
N SER A 44 12.45 -13.81 18.87
CA SER A 44 13.66 -14.06 18.08
C SER A 44 14.48 -12.80 17.86
N CYS A 45 13.84 -11.64 17.65
CA CYS A 45 14.51 -10.34 17.56
C CYS A 45 15.15 -9.93 18.89
N LEU A 46 14.46 -10.14 20.02
CA LEU A 46 15.02 -9.90 21.36
C LEU A 46 16.20 -10.83 21.68
N GLU A 47 16.11 -12.11 21.33
CA GLU A 47 17.19 -13.09 21.51
C GLU A 47 18.41 -12.77 20.62
N ARG A 48 18.19 -12.29 19.38
CA ARG A 48 19.27 -11.83 18.48
C ARG A 48 19.86 -10.48 18.88
N SER A 49 19.08 -9.61 19.50
CA SER A 49 19.49 -8.31 20.05
C SER A 49 20.46 -8.46 21.22
N LEU A 50 20.38 -9.56 21.96
CA LEU A 50 21.33 -9.90 23.04
C LEU A 50 22.70 -10.35 22.53
N LEU A 51 22.83 -10.63 21.22
CA LEU A 51 24.00 -11.32 20.65
C LEU A 51 24.90 -10.45 19.76
N LEU A 52 24.50 -9.24 19.29
CA LEU A 52 25.34 -8.43 18.38
C LEU A 52 25.12 -6.90 18.46
N ASP A 53 26.22 -6.18 18.69
CA ASP A 53 26.41 -4.73 18.90
C ASP A 53 26.26 -3.84 17.64
N SER A 54 25.08 -3.73 17.04
CA SER A 54 24.83 -2.57 16.15
C SER A 54 23.42 -2.05 16.29
N GLU A 55 23.29 -0.87 16.88
CA GLU A 55 22.03 -0.15 17.05
C GLU A 55 21.23 -0.09 15.74
N ASP A 56 21.92 0.08 14.61
CA ASP A 56 21.30 0.13 13.28
C ASP A 56 20.62 -1.19 12.87
N ARG A 57 21.16 -2.34 13.27
CA ARG A 57 20.54 -3.64 12.95
C ARG A 57 19.31 -3.87 13.80
N ILE A 58 19.40 -3.58 15.10
CA ILE A 58 18.25 -3.64 16.01
C ILE A 58 17.14 -2.69 15.53
N ARG A 59 17.51 -1.48 15.10
CA ARG A 59 16.56 -0.50 14.56
C ARG A 59 15.86 -1.03 13.31
N ARG A 60 16.59 -1.64 12.36
CA ARG A 60 16.00 -2.26 11.16
C ARG A 60 15.04 -3.38 11.52
N ASP A 61 15.47 -4.32 12.37
CA ASP A 61 14.65 -5.47 12.77
C ASP A 61 13.34 -5.02 13.46
N LEU A 62 13.40 -3.97 14.29
CA LEU A 62 12.21 -3.37 14.90
C LEU A 62 11.30 -2.69 13.89
N PHE A 63 11.84 -1.99 12.88
CA PHE A 63 11.05 -1.40 11.82
C PHE A 63 10.38 -2.45 10.95
N ASP A 64 11.08 -3.53 10.61
CA ASP A 64 10.50 -4.65 9.85
C ASP A 64 9.32 -5.27 10.62
N LEU A 65 9.47 -5.44 11.93
CA LEU A 65 8.40 -5.96 12.79
C LEU A 65 7.22 -4.98 12.90
N LEU A 66 7.49 -3.68 13.06
CA LEU A 66 6.45 -2.64 13.10
C LEU A 66 5.67 -2.58 11.77
N GLN A 67 6.37 -2.76 10.65
CA GLN A 67 5.77 -2.75 9.32
C GLN A 67 5.02 -4.05 9.01
N ASN A 68 5.21 -5.14 9.76
CA ASN A 68 4.59 -6.45 9.51
C ASN A 68 3.09 -6.51 9.87
N ILE A 69 2.33 -5.52 9.41
CA ILE A 69 0.89 -5.37 9.59
C ILE A 69 0.17 -5.46 8.24
N VAL A 70 -0.99 -6.10 8.23
CA VAL A 70 -1.81 -6.28 7.00
C VAL A 70 -2.93 -5.25 6.91
N LEU A 71 -3.43 -4.78 8.07
CA LEU A 71 -4.50 -3.80 8.19
C LEU A 71 -4.07 -2.68 9.14
N ILE A 72 -4.36 -1.45 8.75
CA ILE A 72 -4.12 -0.22 9.51
C ILE A 72 -5.45 0.27 10.05
N ARG A 73 -5.53 0.60 11.34
CA ARG A 73 -6.75 1.14 11.95
C ARG A 73 -6.93 2.60 11.56
N ASP A 74 -8.17 2.98 11.27
CA ASP A 74 -8.54 4.38 11.06
C ASP A 74 -8.39 5.17 12.37
N PRO A 75 -7.67 6.32 12.37
CA PRO A 75 -7.53 7.16 13.56
C PRO A 75 -8.84 7.75 14.07
N GLU A 76 -9.80 8.02 13.19
CA GLU A 76 -11.06 8.72 13.48
C GLU A 76 -12.19 7.74 13.83
N ASP A 77 -12.18 6.54 13.24
CA ASP A 77 -13.17 5.50 13.53
C ASP A 77 -12.50 4.19 13.91
N ALA A 78 -12.52 3.88 15.21
CA ALA A 78 -11.95 2.64 15.72
C ALA A 78 -12.56 1.36 15.12
N ARG A 79 -13.71 1.43 14.42
CA ARG A 79 -14.30 0.26 13.73
C ARG A 79 -13.83 0.10 12.29
N LYS A 80 -13.13 1.07 11.71
CA LYS A 80 -12.65 1.04 10.33
C LYS A 80 -11.19 0.63 10.25
N PHE A 81 -10.87 -0.06 9.16
CA PHE A 81 -9.53 -0.51 8.83
C PHE A 81 -9.27 -0.31 7.34
N PHE A 82 -8.03 0.03 7.04
CA PHE A 82 -7.51 0.18 5.69
C PHE A 82 -6.48 -0.91 5.42
N PRO A 83 -6.51 -1.56 4.25
CA PRO A 83 -5.42 -2.45 3.83
C PRO A 83 -4.08 -1.71 3.81
N ARG A 84 -3.01 -2.36 4.26
CA ARG A 84 -1.64 -1.84 4.08
C ARG A 84 -1.29 -1.84 2.59
N PHE A 85 -0.63 -0.80 2.10
CA PHE A 85 -0.03 -0.82 0.77
C PHE A 85 1.04 -1.93 0.67
N ASN A 86 1.03 -2.69 -0.43
CA ASN A 86 1.87 -3.87 -0.63
C ASN A 86 1.75 -4.91 0.51
N LEU A 87 0.51 -5.20 0.95
CA LEU A 87 0.29 -6.20 2.00
C LEU A 87 0.81 -7.59 1.63
N GLU A 88 0.88 -7.94 0.33
CA GLU A 88 1.37 -9.24 -0.15
C GLU A 88 2.85 -9.49 0.19
N ASP A 89 3.62 -8.44 0.44
CA ASP A 89 5.05 -8.54 0.77
C ASP A 89 5.31 -8.94 2.23
N THR A 90 4.33 -8.74 3.11
CA THR A 90 4.45 -8.96 4.56
C THR A 90 4.51 -10.44 4.94
N SER A 91 5.29 -10.81 5.96
CA SER A 91 5.27 -12.18 6.47
C SER A 91 3.90 -12.50 7.09
N SER A 92 3.30 -11.54 7.79
CA SER A 92 1.95 -11.65 8.33
C SER A 92 0.89 -12.02 7.29
N PHE A 93 1.01 -11.58 6.03
CA PHE A 93 0.11 -11.99 4.96
C PHE A 93 0.46 -13.37 4.39
N LYS A 94 1.76 -13.66 4.22
CA LYS A 94 2.25 -14.93 3.69
C LYS A 94 1.87 -16.11 4.59
N ASP A 95 1.81 -15.89 5.89
CA ASP A 95 1.44 -16.87 6.92
C ASP A 95 -0.07 -17.17 6.97
N LEU A 96 -0.91 -16.39 6.28
CA LEU A 96 -2.36 -16.62 6.26
C LEU A 96 -2.74 -17.86 5.44
N ASP A 97 -3.90 -18.42 5.75
CA ASP A 97 -4.51 -19.43 4.91
C ASP A 97 -4.96 -18.84 3.56
N GLU A 98 -5.05 -19.69 2.54
CA GLU A 98 -5.36 -19.26 1.17
C GLU A 98 -6.72 -18.57 1.03
N HIS A 99 -7.71 -18.94 1.85
CA HIS A 99 -9.01 -18.29 1.85
C HIS A 99 -8.90 -16.84 2.35
N SER A 100 -8.25 -16.65 3.50
CA SER A 100 -7.97 -15.33 4.07
C SER A 100 -7.15 -14.44 3.12
N LYS A 101 -6.12 -15.00 2.48
CA LYS A 101 -5.32 -14.29 1.46
C LYS A 101 -6.19 -13.80 0.31
N SER A 102 -7.04 -14.67 -0.23
CA SER A 102 -7.94 -14.31 -1.34
C SER A 102 -8.89 -13.17 -0.97
N VAL A 103 -9.49 -13.23 0.22
CA VAL A 103 -10.41 -12.19 0.69
C VAL A 103 -9.70 -10.85 0.88
N LEU A 104 -8.53 -10.85 1.54
CA LEU A 104 -7.75 -9.64 1.78
C LEU A 104 -7.21 -9.04 0.49
N LYS A 105 -6.75 -9.88 -0.45
CA LYS A 105 -6.33 -9.44 -1.78
C LYS A 105 -7.48 -8.75 -2.50
N ARG A 106 -8.67 -9.34 -2.52
CA ARG A 106 -9.86 -8.71 -3.11
C ARG A 106 -10.19 -7.36 -2.46
N LEU A 107 -10.16 -7.27 -1.13
CA LEU A 107 -10.41 -6.01 -0.41
C LEU A 107 -9.36 -4.94 -0.72
N TYR A 108 -8.10 -5.35 -0.83
CA TYR A 108 -7.00 -4.46 -1.21
C TYR A 108 -7.16 -3.91 -2.62
N TYR A 109 -7.44 -4.77 -3.60
CA TYR A 109 -7.64 -4.35 -4.98
C TYR A 109 -8.84 -3.40 -5.11
N ASP A 110 -9.95 -3.75 -4.47
CA ASP A 110 -11.14 -2.89 -4.42
C ASP A 110 -10.83 -1.53 -3.78
N TYR A 111 -10.10 -1.53 -2.66
CA TYR A 111 -9.80 -0.31 -1.91
C TYR A 111 -8.85 0.65 -2.62
N TYR A 112 -7.85 0.16 -3.36
CA TYR A 112 -6.84 1.03 -4.00
C TYR A 112 -7.11 1.31 -5.48
N PHE A 113 -7.78 0.40 -6.20
CA PHE A 113 -7.89 0.47 -7.66
C PHE A 113 -9.31 0.64 -8.19
N HIS A 114 -10.36 0.54 -7.35
CA HIS A 114 -11.74 0.65 -7.83
C HIS A 114 -12.55 1.72 -7.12
N ARG A 115 -12.54 1.76 -5.78
CA ARG A 115 -13.44 2.64 -5.01
C ARG A 115 -13.29 4.12 -5.32
N GLN A 116 -12.08 4.60 -5.61
CA GLN A 116 -11.78 6.02 -5.77
C GLN A 116 -11.71 6.46 -7.23
N GLU A 117 -11.81 5.54 -8.20
CA GLU A 117 -11.62 5.90 -9.61
C GLU A 117 -12.59 6.97 -10.09
N VAL A 118 -13.86 6.85 -9.74
CA VAL A 118 -14.89 7.82 -10.10
C VAL A 118 -14.61 9.18 -9.45
N LEU A 119 -14.26 9.18 -8.17
CA LEU A 119 -13.98 10.41 -7.42
C LEU A 119 -12.74 11.12 -7.97
N TRP A 120 -11.67 10.38 -8.24
CA TRP A 120 -10.44 10.94 -8.80
C TRP A 120 -10.65 11.48 -10.20
N ARG A 121 -11.38 10.76 -11.06
CA ARG A 121 -11.76 11.25 -12.39
C ARG A 121 -12.55 12.56 -12.30
N GLN A 122 -13.57 12.61 -11.44
CA GLN A 122 -14.38 13.82 -11.24
C GLN A 122 -13.53 15.00 -10.74
N ASN A 123 -12.65 14.76 -9.76
CA ASN A 123 -11.79 15.80 -9.22
C ASN A 123 -10.76 16.30 -10.24
N ALA A 124 -10.21 15.39 -11.05
CA ALA A 124 -9.29 15.71 -12.14
C ALA A 124 -9.97 16.55 -13.21
N LEU A 125 -11.16 16.17 -13.69
CA LEU A 125 -11.93 16.93 -14.68
C LEU A 125 -12.39 18.30 -14.16
N LYS A 126 -12.48 18.48 -12.83
CA LYS A 126 -12.74 19.79 -12.23
C LYS A 126 -11.49 20.67 -12.17
N THR A 127 -10.34 20.08 -11.86
CA THR A 127 -9.13 20.83 -11.49
C THR A 127 -8.20 21.06 -12.68
N LEU A 128 -7.95 20.03 -13.50
CA LEU A 128 -6.99 20.07 -14.59
C LEU A 128 -7.36 21.10 -15.68
N PRO A 129 -8.64 21.27 -16.10
CA PRO A 129 -8.98 22.32 -17.08
C PRO A 129 -8.64 23.73 -16.60
N VAL A 130 -8.77 24.00 -15.30
CA VAL A 130 -8.42 25.31 -14.72
C VAL A 130 -6.91 25.55 -14.83
N LEU A 131 -6.10 24.51 -14.60
CA LEU A 131 -4.65 24.58 -14.77
C LEU A 131 -4.25 24.73 -16.24
N LEU A 132 -4.88 23.99 -17.14
CA LEU A 132 -4.61 24.05 -18.58
C LEU A 132 -4.91 25.43 -19.16
N ASN A 133 -5.98 26.08 -18.69
CA ASN A 133 -6.35 27.43 -19.13
C ASN A 133 -5.55 28.55 -18.46
N SER A 134 -4.64 28.23 -17.53
CA SER A 134 -3.85 29.24 -16.82
C SER A 134 -2.64 29.75 -17.61
N SER A 135 -2.25 29.04 -18.67
CA SER A 135 -1.09 29.37 -19.50
C SER A 135 -1.20 28.76 -20.89
N ASP A 136 -0.54 29.36 -21.89
CA ASP A 136 -0.44 28.79 -23.24
C ASP A 136 0.65 27.70 -23.37
N MET A 137 1.26 27.27 -22.25
CA MET A 137 2.26 26.20 -22.26
C MET A 137 1.61 24.83 -22.45
N LEU A 138 2.24 23.99 -23.26
CA LEU A 138 1.82 22.60 -23.44
C LEU A 138 2.01 21.83 -22.13
N ALA A 139 0.94 21.22 -21.65
CA ALA A 139 0.96 20.42 -20.43
C ALA A 139 1.25 18.95 -20.75
N CYS A 140 2.16 18.37 -19.97
CA CYS A 140 2.47 16.95 -20.00
C CYS A 140 2.08 16.32 -18.65
N GLY A 141 1.44 15.16 -18.68
CA GLY A 141 1.18 14.35 -17.49
C GLY A 141 2.27 13.31 -17.34
N GLU A 142 2.90 13.28 -16.17
CA GLU A 142 3.76 12.15 -15.81
C GLU A 142 2.87 10.95 -15.47
N ASP A 143 3.06 9.85 -16.21
CA ASP A 143 2.28 8.62 -16.13
C ASP A 143 3.20 7.42 -15.85
N LEU A 144 4.03 7.47 -14.80
CA LEU A 144 4.90 6.36 -14.43
C LEU A 144 4.50 5.72 -13.09
N GLY A 145 4.81 4.43 -12.95
CA GLY A 145 4.59 3.69 -11.71
C GLY A 145 3.16 3.18 -11.55
N LEU A 146 2.53 3.48 -10.40
CA LEU A 146 1.19 2.98 -10.08
C LEU A 146 0.12 3.91 -10.63
N ILE A 147 -0.44 3.56 -11.79
CA ILE A 147 -1.38 4.41 -12.52
C ILE A 147 -2.79 3.81 -12.42
N PRO A 148 -3.75 4.53 -11.80
CA PRO A 148 -5.16 4.12 -11.80
C PRO A 148 -5.73 4.07 -13.21
N SER A 149 -6.73 3.22 -13.46
CA SER A 149 -7.28 3.06 -14.81
C SER A 149 -7.95 4.33 -15.33
N CYS A 150 -8.39 5.22 -14.43
CA CYS A 150 -9.01 6.49 -14.77
C CYS A 150 -8.05 7.55 -15.33
N VAL A 151 -6.73 7.41 -15.16
CA VAL A 151 -5.76 8.46 -15.55
C VAL A 151 -5.66 8.61 -17.06
N HIS A 152 -5.40 7.52 -17.79
CA HIS A 152 -5.24 7.57 -19.25
C HIS A 152 -6.46 8.15 -19.97
N PRO A 153 -7.71 7.75 -19.65
CA PRO A 153 -8.90 8.35 -20.26
C PRO A 153 -9.05 9.85 -19.97
N VAL A 154 -8.69 10.32 -18.76
CA VAL A 154 -8.75 11.74 -18.43
C VAL A 154 -7.69 12.53 -19.19
N MET A 155 -6.47 12.00 -19.29
CA MET A 155 -5.40 12.64 -20.06
C MET A 155 -5.78 12.77 -21.53
N GLN A 156 -6.32 11.72 -22.13
CA GLN A 156 -6.80 11.74 -23.52
C GLN A 156 -7.94 12.74 -23.73
N GLU A 157 -8.91 12.79 -22.81
CA GLU A 157 -10.05 13.72 -22.89
C GLU A 157 -9.62 15.19 -22.78
N LEU A 158 -8.58 15.46 -21.99
CA LEU A 158 -8.05 16.81 -21.78
C LEU A 158 -6.91 17.19 -22.75
N GLY A 159 -6.48 16.27 -23.62
CA GLY A 159 -5.35 16.49 -24.53
C GLY A 159 -4.00 16.63 -23.82
N LEU A 160 -3.83 15.98 -22.67
CA LEU A 160 -2.57 15.93 -21.92
C LEU A 160 -1.65 14.87 -22.53
N ILE A 161 -0.40 15.26 -22.79
CA ILE A 161 0.59 14.36 -23.38
C ILE A 161 1.28 13.54 -22.28
N GLY A 162 1.37 12.22 -22.47
CA GLY A 162 2.08 11.29 -21.59
C GLY A 162 3.59 11.26 -21.81
N LEU A 163 4.34 10.72 -20.84
CA LEU A 163 5.79 10.63 -20.90
C LEU A 163 6.24 9.23 -21.34
N ARG A 164 6.95 9.15 -22.47
CA ARG A 164 7.52 7.88 -22.97
C ARG A 164 9.04 7.83 -22.76
N ILE A 165 9.49 7.04 -21.80
CA ILE A 165 10.92 6.83 -21.52
C ILE A 165 11.37 5.52 -22.15
N GLN A 166 12.33 5.59 -23.08
CA GLN A 166 12.82 4.40 -23.77
C GLN A 166 13.39 3.33 -22.82
N ARG A 167 14.06 3.73 -21.74
CA ARG A 167 14.64 2.81 -20.73
C ARG A 167 13.63 2.29 -19.69
N MET A 168 12.37 2.72 -19.79
CA MET A 168 11.28 2.28 -18.94
C MET A 168 10.07 1.99 -19.83
N PRO A 169 10.17 0.96 -20.69
CA PRO A 169 9.07 0.61 -21.58
C PRO A 169 7.85 0.18 -20.75
N SER A 170 6.66 0.61 -21.19
CA SER A 170 5.40 0.21 -20.55
C SER A 170 5.04 -1.25 -20.84
N GLU A 171 5.60 -1.84 -21.90
CA GLU A 171 5.39 -3.24 -22.25
C GLU A 171 6.32 -4.15 -21.44
N PRO A 172 5.78 -5.17 -20.74
CA PRO A 172 6.58 -6.10 -19.97
C PRO A 172 7.45 -6.96 -20.90
N GLY A 173 8.74 -7.09 -20.58
CA GLY A 173 9.68 -7.94 -21.31
C GLY A 173 10.56 -7.22 -22.33
N LEU A 174 10.39 -5.91 -22.53
CA LEU A 174 11.31 -5.10 -23.32
C LEU A 174 12.37 -4.44 -22.43
N GLU A 175 13.61 -4.42 -22.88
CA GLU A 175 14.69 -3.66 -22.24
C GLU A 175 14.62 -2.18 -22.63
N PHE A 176 14.30 -1.91 -23.90
CA PHE A 176 14.14 -0.57 -24.45
C PHE A 176 12.85 -0.48 -25.27
N GLY A 177 12.09 0.60 -25.12
CA GLY A 177 10.93 0.90 -25.94
C GLY A 177 11.30 1.26 -27.38
N ILE A 178 10.39 0.98 -28.32
CA ILE A 178 10.58 1.20 -29.75
C ILE A 178 9.88 2.51 -30.14
N PRO A 179 10.63 3.62 -30.40
CA PRO A 179 10.01 4.93 -30.58
C PRO A 179 9.06 5.02 -31.78
N SER A 180 9.24 4.18 -32.80
CA SER A 180 8.36 4.12 -33.97
C SER A 180 6.96 3.57 -33.67
N GLN A 181 6.76 2.95 -32.50
CA GLN A 181 5.48 2.39 -32.07
C GLN A 181 4.75 3.28 -31.05
N TYR A 182 5.35 4.41 -30.65
CA TYR A 182 4.76 5.27 -29.63
C TYR A 182 3.53 6.01 -30.16
N SER A 183 2.48 6.00 -29.35
CA SER A 183 1.30 6.84 -29.52
C SER A 183 1.69 8.31 -29.32
N TYR A 184 1.00 9.22 -30.02
CA TYR A 184 1.27 10.65 -29.95
C TYR A 184 0.74 11.34 -28.68
N MET A 185 -0.30 10.79 -28.06
CA MET A 185 -1.02 11.45 -26.94
C MET A 185 -0.72 10.80 -25.60
N THR A 186 -0.93 9.50 -25.51
CA THR A 186 -0.56 8.65 -24.38
C THR A 186 -0.16 7.34 -24.98
#